data_AF-A0A7S0XR82-F1
#
_entry.id   AF-A0A7S0XR82-F1
#
_cell.length_a   1.000
_cell.length_b   1.000
_cell.length_c   1.000
_cell.angle_alpha   90.00
_cell.angle_beta   90.00
_cell.angle_gamma   90.00
#
_symmetry.space_group_name_H-M   'P 1'
#
loop_
_entity.id
_entity.type
_entity.pdbx_description
1 polymer ?
#
loop_
_entity_poly.entity_id
_entity_poly.type
_entity_poly.pdbx_seq_one_letter_code
_entity_poly.pdbx_strand_id
1 'polypeptide(L)'
;DNPLPIFAAINSTLSNTAEPHRLSFVVLVTKRVRRGLAALVRRYLRDARSNSTAQAWLTRHYRPRVSLCLGLEEQLRNRPAMRALNALTNSSRVKRKELLSTFNFAAFYLPHITKAARILYLDSDVIVRGDVAELARMHMQGKPAAAVEDCTQHMARYIDFQLASAYRRAARVRAENSFRDGCSRGVLGVVDNGTQRHHCEPSPRPLPANDTCVFNRGVLLLNRDVWLEERLAEHIERHVIDYVHSRGALFRSGVSQPPFL
;
A
#
# COMPACT_ATOMS: atom_id res chain seq x y z
N ASP A 1 9.64 -16.52 -11.29
CA ASP A 1 8.80 -16.36 -10.09
C ASP A 1 7.85 -17.53 -9.95
N ASN A 2 7.82 -18.11 -8.76
CA ASN A 2 7.00 -19.26 -8.42
C ASN A 2 5.58 -18.78 -8.07
N PRO A 3 4.52 -19.21 -8.79
CA PRO A 3 3.15 -18.80 -8.49
C PRO A 3 2.54 -19.53 -7.29
N LEU A 4 3.20 -20.58 -6.77
CA LEU A 4 2.66 -21.43 -5.71
C LEU A 4 2.25 -20.67 -4.45
N PRO A 5 3.00 -19.68 -3.93
CA PRO A 5 2.57 -18.92 -2.75
C PRO A 5 1.23 -18.19 -2.96
N ILE A 6 1.03 -17.59 -4.14
CA ILE A 6 -0.22 -16.92 -4.52
C ILE A 6 -1.38 -17.93 -4.52
N PHE A 7 -1.17 -19.10 -5.11
CA PHE A 7 -2.20 -20.15 -5.13
C PHE A 7 -2.47 -20.75 -3.75
N ALA A 8 -1.46 -20.85 -2.90
CA ALA A 8 -1.62 -21.28 -1.51
C ALA A 8 -2.46 -20.27 -0.71
N ALA A 9 -2.22 -18.97 -0.89
CA ALA A 9 -3.04 -17.92 -0.28
C ALA A 9 -4.50 -17.99 -0.76
N ILE A 10 -4.74 -18.12 -2.08
CA ILE A 10 -6.09 -18.25 -2.63
C ILE A 10 -6.79 -19.52 -2.11
N ASN A 11 -6.15 -20.68 -2.21
CA ASN A 11 -6.72 -21.96 -1.78
C ASN A 11 -7.02 -21.98 -0.28
N SER A 12 -6.08 -21.53 0.55
CA SER A 12 -6.29 -21.45 1.99
C SER A 12 -7.42 -20.50 2.35
N THR A 13 -7.56 -19.37 1.65
CA THR A 13 -8.69 -18.45 1.84
C THR A 13 -10.02 -19.14 1.49
N LEU A 14 -10.10 -19.79 0.31
CA LEU A 14 -11.31 -20.47 -0.13
C LEU A 14 -11.74 -21.60 0.79
N SER A 15 -10.80 -22.38 1.32
CA SER A 15 -11.09 -23.51 2.20
C SER A 15 -11.53 -23.11 3.60
N ASN A 16 -11.16 -21.91 4.07
CA ASN A 16 -11.39 -21.49 5.46
C ASN A 16 -12.43 -20.36 5.59
N THR A 17 -13.00 -19.90 4.48
CA THR A 17 -14.04 -18.85 4.49
C THR A 17 -15.43 -19.49 4.46
N ALA A 18 -16.36 -18.97 5.24
CA ALA A 18 -17.73 -19.49 5.28
C ALA A 18 -18.50 -19.21 3.98
N GLU A 19 -18.25 -18.05 3.35
CA GLU A 19 -18.93 -17.61 2.11
C GLU A 19 -17.96 -17.39 0.93
N PRO A 20 -17.23 -18.43 0.47
CA PRO A 20 -16.13 -18.28 -0.50
C PRO A 20 -16.60 -17.79 -1.88
N HIS A 21 -17.86 -18.05 -2.24
CA HIS A 21 -18.48 -17.59 -3.49
C HIS A 21 -18.67 -16.06 -3.56
N ARG A 22 -18.59 -15.36 -2.42
CA ARG A 22 -18.66 -13.89 -2.36
C ARG A 22 -17.29 -13.23 -2.58
N LEU A 23 -16.21 -14.01 -2.59
CA LEU A 23 -14.85 -13.50 -2.74
C LEU A 23 -14.50 -13.26 -4.21
N SER A 24 -13.73 -12.19 -4.45
CA SER A 24 -13.07 -11.91 -5.72
C SER A 24 -11.60 -11.63 -5.45
N PHE A 25 -10.73 -12.39 -6.10
CA PHE A 25 -9.28 -12.30 -5.93
C PHE A 25 -8.68 -11.47 -7.06
N VAL A 26 -7.86 -10.50 -6.69
CA VAL A 26 -7.11 -9.66 -7.63
C VAL A 26 -5.62 -9.87 -7.34
N VAL A 27 -4.92 -10.52 -8.26
CA VAL A 27 -3.48 -10.76 -8.12
C VAL A 27 -2.71 -9.58 -8.71
N LEU A 28 -1.94 -8.89 -7.88
CA LEU A 28 -1.08 -7.77 -8.31
C LEU A 28 0.16 -8.32 -9.00
N VAL A 29 0.45 -7.89 -10.23
CA VAL A 29 1.58 -8.41 -10.99
C VAL A 29 2.46 -7.30 -11.56
N THR A 30 3.78 -7.53 -11.49
CA THR A 30 4.78 -6.67 -12.11
C THR A 30 4.99 -7.03 -13.58
N LYS A 31 5.58 -6.11 -14.36
CA LYS A 31 5.81 -6.32 -15.80
C LYS A 31 6.66 -7.56 -16.09
N ARG A 32 7.61 -7.87 -15.20
CA ARG A 32 8.55 -9.00 -15.30
C ARG A 32 7.84 -10.37 -15.26
N VAL A 33 6.69 -10.45 -14.59
CA VAL A 33 6.01 -11.72 -14.25
C VAL A 33 4.76 -11.97 -15.09
N ARG A 34 4.27 -10.93 -15.78
CA ARG A 34 2.96 -10.86 -16.44
C ARG A 34 2.64 -12.02 -17.37
N ARG A 35 3.55 -12.42 -18.28
CA ARG A 35 3.24 -13.42 -19.32
C ARG A 35 3.09 -14.84 -18.74
N GLY A 36 3.99 -15.24 -17.85
CA GLY A 36 3.98 -16.57 -17.25
C GLY A 36 2.84 -16.75 -16.25
N LEU A 37 2.66 -15.78 -15.35
CA LEU A 37 1.64 -15.88 -14.31
C LEU A 37 0.23 -15.82 -14.87
N ALA A 38 -0.02 -15.07 -15.96
CA ALA A 38 -1.33 -15.09 -16.59
C ALA A 38 -1.69 -16.44 -17.21
N ALA A 39 -0.72 -17.12 -17.82
CA ALA A 39 -0.93 -18.48 -18.32
C ALA A 39 -1.15 -19.48 -17.17
N LEU A 40 -0.42 -19.31 -16.06
CA LEU A 40 -0.55 -20.13 -14.86
C LEU A 40 -1.88 -19.92 -14.15
N VAL A 41 -2.35 -18.69 -13.97
CA VAL A 41 -3.69 -18.40 -13.40
C VAL A 41 -4.79 -18.93 -14.31
N ARG A 42 -4.67 -18.76 -15.63
CA ARG A 42 -5.61 -19.41 -16.58
C ARG A 42 -5.57 -20.93 -16.53
N ARG A 43 -4.42 -21.53 -16.22
CA ARG A 43 -4.29 -22.98 -16.08
C ARG A 43 -4.89 -23.44 -14.74
N TYR A 44 -4.55 -22.76 -13.66
CA TYR A 44 -5.14 -22.94 -12.33
C TYR A 44 -6.66 -22.94 -12.37
N LEU A 45 -7.27 -21.98 -13.08
CA LEU A 45 -8.73 -21.91 -13.25
C LEU A 45 -9.30 -23.01 -14.18
N ARG A 46 -8.53 -23.49 -15.17
CA ARG A 46 -8.97 -24.52 -16.13
C ARG A 46 -8.83 -25.95 -15.62
N ASP A 47 -7.76 -26.22 -14.86
CA ASP A 47 -7.46 -27.54 -14.29
C ASP A 47 -8.50 -27.97 -13.25
N ALA A 48 -9.44 -27.09 -12.87
CA ALA A 48 -10.70 -27.39 -12.20
C ALA A 48 -11.57 -28.46 -12.88
N ARG A 49 -11.26 -28.84 -14.13
CA ARG A 49 -11.91 -29.94 -14.85
C ARG A 49 -11.32 -31.33 -14.55
N SER A 50 -10.19 -31.40 -13.85
CA SER A 50 -9.54 -32.64 -13.42
C SER A 50 -10.02 -33.05 -12.01
N ASN A 51 -10.27 -34.34 -11.76
CA ASN A 51 -10.86 -34.83 -10.51
C ASN A 51 -9.85 -35.15 -9.38
N SER A 52 -8.54 -34.93 -9.57
CA SER A 52 -7.52 -35.54 -8.71
C SER A 52 -6.86 -34.64 -7.67
N THR A 53 -7.21 -33.34 -7.56
CA THR A 53 -6.56 -32.43 -6.60
C THR A 53 -7.53 -31.60 -5.78
N ALA A 54 -7.17 -31.29 -4.52
CA ALA A 54 -7.94 -30.39 -3.65
C ALA A 54 -8.15 -29.00 -4.30
N GLN A 55 -7.14 -28.48 -5.00
CA GLN A 55 -7.24 -27.25 -5.78
C GLN A 55 -8.33 -27.32 -6.86
N ALA A 56 -8.38 -28.43 -7.61
CA ALA A 56 -9.37 -28.61 -8.66
C ALA A 56 -10.79 -28.69 -8.09
N TRP A 57 -10.96 -29.35 -6.94
CA TRP A 57 -12.23 -29.35 -6.20
C TRP A 57 -12.65 -27.94 -5.79
N LEU A 58 -11.77 -27.17 -5.13
CA LEU A 58 -12.05 -25.80 -4.68
C LEU A 58 -12.48 -24.90 -5.85
N THR A 59 -11.74 -24.97 -6.95
CA THR A 59 -11.99 -24.14 -8.12
C THR A 59 -13.31 -24.51 -8.80
N ARG A 60 -13.65 -25.80 -8.86
CA ARG A 60 -14.92 -26.28 -9.44
C ARG A 60 -16.12 -25.95 -8.56
N HIS A 61 -15.98 -26.15 -7.25
CA HIS A 61 -17.07 -26.02 -6.28
C HIS A 61 -17.40 -24.55 -6.02
N TYR A 62 -16.39 -23.70 -5.79
CA TYR A 62 -16.60 -22.29 -5.43
C TYR A 62 -16.56 -21.34 -6.62
N ARG A 63 -15.99 -21.76 -7.77
CA ARG A 63 -15.85 -20.94 -8.99
C ARG A 63 -15.33 -19.52 -8.69
N PRO A 64 -14.19 -19.38 -8.01
CA PRO A 64 -13.69 -18.09 -7.57
C PRO A 64 -13.43 -17.17 -8.76
N ARG A 65 -13.79 -15.89 -8.62
CA ARG A 65 -13.37 -14.87 -9.57
C ARG A 65 -11.93 -14.50 -9.27
N VAL A 66 -11.00 -14.88 -10.16
CA VAL A 66 -9.59 -14.50 -10.06
C VAL A 66 -9.22 -13.65 -11.26
N SER A 67 -8.73 -12.45 -11.02
CA SER A 67 -8.25 -11.52 -12.05
C SER A 67 -6.82 -11.08 -11.78
N LEU A 68 -6.17 -10.51 -12.79
CA LEU A 68 -4.82 -9.96 -12.68
C LEU A 68 -4.90 -8.45 -12.76
N CYS A 69 -4.28 -7.76 -11.81
CA CYS A 69 -4.06 -6.33 -11.90
C CYS A 69 -2.76 -6.07 -12.67
N LEU A 70 -2.91 -5.74 -13.95
CA LEU A 70 -1.81 -5.42 -14.85
C LEU A 70 -1.55 -3.91 -14.84
N GLY A 71 -0.28 -3.51 -14.95
CA GLY A 71 0.09 -2.11 -15.18
C GLY A 71 0.11 -1.22 -13.94
N LEU A 72 -0.28 -1.73 -12.76
CA LEU A 72 -0.20 -0.98 -11.49
C LEU A 72 1.21 -0.43 -11.25
N GLU A 73 2.24 -1.25 -11.46
CA GLU A 73 3.63 -0.83 -11.31
C GLU A 73 3.99 0.36 -12.21
N GLU A 74 3.49 0.38 -13.45
CA GLU A 74 3.74 1.45 -14.42
C GLU A 74 2.96 2.71 -14.06
N GLN A 75 1.69 2.56 -13.64
CA GLN A 75 0.90 3.66 -13.09
C GLN A 75 1.58 4.29 -11.88
N LEU A 76 2.10 3.48 -10.95
CA LEU A 76 2.85 3.94 -9.79
C LEU A 76 4.12 4.67 -10.21
N ARG A 77 4.91 4.11 -11.14
CA ARG A 77 6.13 4.76 -11.66
C ARG A 77 5.85 6.11 -12.32
N ASN A 78 4.64 6.35 -12.83
CA ASN A 78 4.28 7.63 -13.44
C ASN A 78 3.88 8.69 -12.41
N ARG A 79 3.69 8.33 -11.14
CA ARG A 79 3.35 9.31 -10.08
C ARG A 79 4.57 10.14 -9.69
N PRO A 80 4.46 11.47 -9.53
CA PRO A 80 5.61 12.34 -9.24
C PRO A 80 6.45 11.90 -8.04
N ALA A 81 5.81 11.56 -6.92
CA ALA A 81 6.53 11.11 -5.71
C ALA A 81 7.30 9.80 -5.92
N MET A 82 6.70 8.85 -6.65
CA MET A 82 7.34 7.57 -6.96
C MET A 82 8.53 7.77 -7.92
N ARG A 83 8.42 8.69 -8.89
CA ARG A 83 9.56 9.08 -9.74
C ARG A 83 10.70 9.68 -8.93
N ALA A 84 10.39 10.46 -7.89
CA ALA A 84 11.39 11.10 -7.05
C ALA A 84 12.26 10.09 -6.27
N LEU A 85 11.79 8.86 -6.05
CA LEU A 85 12.59 7.78 -5.45
C LEU A 85 13.87 7.47 -6.27
N ASN A 86 13.88 7.73 -7.58
CA ASN A 86 15.05 7.53 -8.42
C ASN A 86 16.25 8.39 -7.96
N ALA A 87 16.01 9.55 -7.35
CA ALA A 87 17.06 10.40 -6.78
C ALA A 87 17.79 9.73 -5.60
N LEU A 88 17.22 8.66 -5.04
CA LEU A 88 17.77 7.94 -3.89
C LEU A 88 18.53 6.66 -4.28
N THR A 89 18.53 6.27 -5.55
CA THR A 89 19.14 5.02 -6.04
C THR A 89 20.60 4.92 -5.61
N ASN A 90 21.38 6.00 -5.71
CA ASN A 90 22.79 6.06 -5.31
C ASN A 90 23.02 6.68 -3.92
N SER A 91 21.96 7.01 -3.18
CA SER A 91 22.06 7.67 -1.87
C SER A 91 22.53 6.71 -0.78
N SER A 92 23.56 7.07 -0.03
CA SER A 92 24.02 6.33 1.17
C SER A 92 22.98 6.28 2.29
N ARG A 93 21.98 7.19 2.26
CA ARG A 93 20.87 7.25 3.22
C ARG A 93 19.96 6.02 3.15
N VAL A 94 19.90 5.37 1.98
CA VAL A 94 19.06 4.18 1.76
C VAL A 94 19.94 2.94 1.76
N LYS A 95 20.01 2.27 2.92
CA LYS A 95 20.80 1.04 3.10
C LYS A 95 20.29 -0.13 2.23
N ARG A 96 18.96 -0.25 2.11
CA ARG A 96 18.27 -1.34 1.41
C ARG A 96 17.62 -0.83 0.14
N LYS A 97 18.25 -1.03 -1.02
CA LYS A 97 17.83 -0.47 -2.31
C LYS A 97 16.55 -1.10 -2.84
N GLU A 98 16.26 -2.33 -2.48
CA GLU A 98 15.01 -3.02 -2.79
C GLU A 98 13.78 -2.28 -2.23
N LEU A 99 13.96 -1.47 -1.19
CA LEU A 99 12.91 -0.67 -0.57
C LEU A 99 12.54 0.58 -1.38
N LEU A 100 13.28 0.88 -2.45
CA LEU A 100 12.94 1.91 -3.43
C LEU A 100 12.00 1.41 -4.54
N SER A 101 11.70 0.11 -4.57
CA SER A 101 10.72 -0.43 -5.52
C SER A 101 9.38 0.26 -5.32
N THR A 102 8.84 0.86 -6.39
CA THR A 102 7.51 1.50 -6.37
C THR A 102 6.41 0.50 -6.07
N PHE A 103 6.64 -0.79 -6.36
CA PHE A 103 5.69 -1.85 -6.05
C PHE A 103 5.50 -2.08 -4.54
N ASN A 104 6.45 -1.67 -3.69
CA ASN A 104 6.29 -1.73 -2.23
C ASN A 104 5.17 -0.80 -1.72
N PHE A 105 4.66 0.10 -2.56
CA PHE A 105 3.54 0.98 -2.24
C PHE A 105 2.20 0.46 -2.78
N ALA A 106 2.19 -0.67 -3.51
CA ALA A 106 1.02 -1.14 -4.25
C ALA A 106 -0.25 -1.28 -3.41
N ALA A 107 -0.13 -1.85 -2.20
CA ALA A 107 -1.24 -2.01 -1.26
C ALA A 107 -1.98 -0.68 -0.98
N PHE A 108 -1.24 0.42 -0.87
CA PHE A 108 -1.78 1.75 -0.54
C PHE A 108 -2.49 2.44 -1.72
N TYR A 109 -2.34 1.91 -2.93
CA TYR A 109 -3.04 2.39 -4.12
C TYR A 109 -4.23 1.52 -4.52
N LEU A 110 -4.47 0.41 -3.81
CA LEU A 110 -5.64 -0.44 -4.06
C LEU A 110 -6.96 0.36 -4.08
N PRO A 111 -7.23 1.28 -3.14
CA PRO A 111 -8.46 2.08 -3.16
C PRO A 111 -8.68 2.91 -4.43
N HIS A 112 -7.60 3.23 -5.17
CA HIS A 112 -7.67 4.01 -6.41
C HIS A 112 -7.91 3.15 -7.65
N ILE A 113 -7.61 1.85 -7.60
CA ILE A 113 -7.66 0.96 -8.76
C ILE A 113 -8.82 -0.03 -8.73
N THR A 114 -9.46 -0.23 -7.58
CA THR A 114 -10.66 -1.05 -7.45
C THR A 114 -11.87 -0.22 -7.04
N LYS A 115 -13.06 -0.71 -7.39
CA LYS A 115 -14.36 -0.15 -6.99
C LYS A 115 -14.93 -0.80 -5.73
N ALA A 116 -14.24 -1.78 -5.15
CA ALA A 116 -14.70 -2.46 -3.93
C ALA A 116 -14.64 -1.52 -2.72
N ALA A 117 -15.73 -1.45 -1.94
CA ALA A 117 -15.81 -0.64 -0.73
C ALA A 117 -14.92 -1.17 0.42
N ARG A 118 -14.69 -2.49 0.44
CA ARG A 118 -13.81 -3.20 1.37
C ARG A 118 -12.78 -3.99 0.59
N ILE A 119 -11.52 -3.86 0.96
CA ILE A 119 -10.39 -4.50 0.27
C ILE A 119 -9.52 -5.17 1.32
N LEU A 120 -9.42 -6.49 1.29
CA LEU A 120 -8.45 -7.23 2.09
C LEU A 120 -7.19 -7.46 1.24
N TYR A 121 -6.11 -6.80 1.62
CA TYR A 121 -4.79 -7.05 1.08
C TYR A 121 -4.10 -8.17 1.87
N LEU A 122 -3.49 -9.11 1.14
CA LEU A 122 -2.70 -10.20 1.67
C LEU A 122 -1.36 -10.26 0.91
N ASP A 123 -0.24 -10.35 1.63
CA ASP A 123 1.04 -10.70 1.02
C ASP A 123 0.98 -12.11 0.43
N SER A 124 1.83 -12.37 -0.57
CA SER A 124 1.83 -13.64 -1.30
C SER A 124 2.27 -14.85 -0.46
N ASP A 125 2.87 -14.62 0.71
CA ASP A 125 3.36 -15.63 1.65
C ASP A 125 2.41 -15.86 2.84
N VAL A 126 1.15 -15.40 2.75
CA VAL A 126 0.12 -15.63 3.77
C VAL A 126 -0.61 -16.95 3.53
N ILE A 127 -0.88 -17.68 4.62
CA ILE A 127 -1.83 -18.81 4.66
C ILE A 127 -2.99 -18.44 5.58
N VAL A 128 -4.21 -18.47 5.03
CA VAL A 128 -5.43 -18.16 5.77
C VAL A 128 -5.94 -19.41 6.50
N ARG A 129 -6.20 -19.28 7.79
CA ARG A 129 -6.69 -20.37 8.66
C ARG A 129 -8.01 -20.07 9.36
N GLY A 130 -8.68 -18.98 9.01
CA GLY A 130 -9.94 -18.54 9.61
C GLY A 130 -10.82 -17.81 8.60
N ASP A 131 -12.05 -17.50 9.02
CA ASP A 131 -13.07 -16.92 8.15
C ASP A 131 -12.81 -15.43 7.87
N VAL A 132 -12.33 -15.11 6.66
CA VAL A 132 -12.11 -13.70 6.27
C VAL A 132 -13.41 -12.93 6.03
N ALA A 133 -14.57 -13.60 5.95
CA ALA A 133 -15.86 -12.92 5.87
C ALA A 133 -16.20 -12.15 7.16
N GLU A 134 -15.58 -12.50 8.29
CA GLU A 134 -15.64 -11.72 9.53
C GLU A 134 -14.97 -10.35 9.35
N LEU A 135 -13.81 -10.31 8.69
CA LEU A 135 -13.10 -9.05 8.40
C LEU A 135 -13.91 -8.14 7.48
N ALA A 136 -14.60 -8.71 6.48
CA ALA A 136 -15.45 -7.93 5.58
C ALA A 136 -16.62 -7.23 6.31
N ARG A 137 -17.11 -7.81 7.41
CA ARG A 137 -18.21 -7.30 8.23
C ARG A 137 -17.75 -6.52 9.46
N MET A 138 -16.44 -6.47 9.72
CA MET A 138 -15.86 -5.78 10.87
C MET A 138 -16.26 -4.30 10.88
N HIS A 139 -16.70 -3.83 12.05
CA HIS A 139 -16.97 -2.41 12.25
C HIS A 139 -15.65 -1.62 12.35
N MET A 140 -15.27 -0.94 11.27
CA MET A 140 -14.02 -0.19 11.18
C MET A 140 -14.04 1.16 11.90
N GLN A 141 -15.11 1.51 12.64
CA GLN A 141 -15.20 2.74 13.44
C GLN A 141 -14.89 4.04 12.65
N GLY A 142 -15.33 4.09 11.39
CA GLY A 142 -15.05 5.21 10.50
C GLY A 142 -13.58 5.35 10.10
N LYS A 143 -12.72 4.37 10.41
CA LYS A 143 -11.30 4.39 10.06
C LYS A 143 -11.06 3.91 8.62
N PRO A 144 -10.01 4.42 7.97
CA PRO A 144 -9.65 4.09 6.59
C PRO A 144 -9.03 2.69 6.45
N ALA A 145 -8.48 2.13 7.52
CA ALA A 145 -7.83 0.84 7.52
C ALA A 145 -7.91 0.13 8.88
N ALA A 146 -7.79 -1.18 8.86
CA ALA A 146 -7.56 -2.03 10.02
C ALA A 146 -6.40 -2.99 9.74
N ALA A 147 -5.51 -3.16 10.70
CA ALA A 147 -4.31 -3.98 10.61
C ALA A 147 -4.01 -4.62 11.97
N VAL A 148 -3.16 -5.64 11.98
CA VAL A 148 -2.70 -6.29 13.21
C VAL A 148 -1.55 -5.49 13.79
N GLU A 149 -1.68 -5.07 15.05
CA GLU A 149 -0.62 -4.38 15.79
C GLU A 149 0.59 -5.30 16.05
N ASP A 150 1.79 -4.75 15.92
CA ASP A 150 3.06 -5.40 16.26
C ASP A 150 3.87 -4.47 17.17
N CYS A 151 3.70 -4.64 18.49
CA CYS A 151 4.46 -3.90 19.51
C CYS A 151 5.85 -4.49 19.78
N THR A 152 6.29 -5.53 19.06
CA THR A 152 7.70 -5.93 19.11
C THR A 152 8.61 -4.90 18.44
N GLN A 153 8.01 -3.98 17.67
CA GLN A 153 8.70 -2.91 16.97
C GLN A 153 7.92 -1.60 17.14
N HIS A 154 8.65 -0.51 17.40
CA HIS A 154 8.06 0.81 17.60
C HIS A 154 8.53 1.80 16.54
N MET A 155 7.74 2.86 16.29
CA MET A 155 8.02 3.87 15.28
C MET A 155 9.40 4.52 15.41
N ALA A 156 9.94 4.67 16.64
CA ALA A 156 11.29 5.18 16.90
C ALA A 156 12.42 4.38 16.23
N ARG A 157 12.18 3.12 15.90
CA ARG A 157 13.12 2.28 15.15
C ARG A 157 13.27 2.76 13.70
N TYR A 158 12.19 3.29 13.12
CA TYR A 158 12.09 3.59 11.69
C TYR A 158 12.18 5.08 11.38
N ILE A 159 11.74 5.95 12.29
CA ILE A 159 11.66 7.40 12.07
C ILE A 159 12.76 8.11 12.84
N ASP A 160 13.45 9.01 12.16
CA ASP A 160 14.22 10.05 12.85
C ASP A 160 13.26 11.16 13.31
N PHE A 161 12.77 11.07 14.55
CA PHE A 161 11.78 12.01 15.09
C PHE A 161 12.28 13.45 15.20
N GLN A 162 13.59 13.66 15.40
CA GLN A 162 14.18 14.99 15.45
C GLN A 162 14.15 15.64 14.06
N LEU A 163 14.64 14.90 13.05
CA LEU A 163 14.62 15.34 11.66
C LEU A 163 13.18 15.52 11.15
N ALA A 164 12.29 14.59 11.47
CA ALA A 164 10.87 14.67 11.10
C ALA A 164 10.20 15.91 11.70
N SER A 165 10.46 16.21 12.97
CA SER A 165 9.93 17.40 13.63
C SER A 165 10.46 18.68 13.01
N ALA A 166 11.76 18.74 12.68
CA ALA A 166 12.36 19.88 12.01
C ALA A 166 11.76 20.11 10.62
N TYR A 167 11.64 19.05 9.81
CA TYR A 167 11.07 19.13 8.47
C TYR A 167 9.59 19.55 8.50
N ARG A 168 8.82 19.01 9.45
CA ARG A 168 7.40 19.38 9.64
C ARG A 168 7.24 20.85 10.04
N ARG A 169 8.09 21.38 10.93
CA ARG A 169 8.10 22.81 11.27
C ARG A 169 8.38 23.68 10.04
N ALA A 170 9.40 23.32 9.26
CA ALA A 170 9.72 24.03 8.02
C ALA A 170 8.59 23.95 6.97
N ALA A 171 7.87 22.83 6.89
CA ALA A 171 6.70 22.70 6.04
C ALA A 171 5.53 23.58 6.50
N ARG A 172 5.28 23.70 7.81
CA ARG A 172 4.26 24.60 8.37
C ARG A 172 4.55 26.08 8.10
N VAL A 173 5.80 26.52 8.30
CA VAL A 173 6.19 27.90 8.01
C VAL A 173 5.98 28.23 6.53
N ARG A 174 6.34 27.31 5.63
CA ARG A 174 6.05 27.47 4.19
C ARG A 174 4.55 27.57 3.93
N ALA A 175 3.75 26.74 4.60
CA ALA A 175 2.29 26.71 4.47
C ALA A 175 1.60 27.98 4.94
N GLU A 176 2.06 28.57 6.05
CA GLU A 176 1.53 29.83 6.61
C GLU A 176 1.80 31.02 5.68
N ASN A 177 2.92 30.97 4.95
CA ASN A 177 3.29 31.97 3.95
C ASN A 177 2.68 31.73 2.56
N SER A 178 1.92 30.65 2.39
CA SER A 178 1.32 30.27 1.11
C SER A 178 -0.12 30.74 0.95
N PHE A 179 -0.50 31.05 -0.28
CA PHE A 179 -1.87 31.31 -0.70
C PHE A 179 -2.77 30.08 -0.40
N ARG A 180 -3.85 30.27 0.36
CA ARG A 180 -4.88 29.22 0.59
C ARG A 180 -5.91 29.15 -0.52
N ASP A 181 -6.05 30.22 -1.29
CA ASP A 181 -7.09 30.38 -2.30
C ASP A 181 -6.87 29.37 -3.45
N GLY A 182 -7.86 28.49 -3.63
CA GLY A 182 -7.90 27.48 -4.69
C GLY A 182 -7.50 26.06 -4.31
N CYS A 183 -6.91 25.81 -3.13
CA CYS A 183 -6.59 24.44 -2.68
C CYS A 183 -7.70 23.86 -1.78
N SER A 184 -8.10 22.61 -2.03
CA SER A 184 -9.10 21.90 -1.22
C SER A 184 -8.68 21.76 0.25
N ARG A 185 -9.66 21.54 1.14
CA ARG A 185 -9.42 21.28 2.57
C ARG A 185 -8.39 20.15 2.79
N GLY A 186 -7.45 20.35 3.71
CA GLY A 186 -6.37 19.39 3.99
C GLY A 186 -5.15 19.50 3.06
N VAL A 187 -5.13 20.52 2.19
CA VAL A 187 -4.05 20.77 1.22
C VAL A 187 -3.56 22.20 1.39
N LEU A 188 -2.28 22.40 1.17
CA LEU A 188 -1.58 23.66 1.28
C LEU A 188 -1.21 24.12 -0.12
N GLY A 189 -1.44 25.40 -0.44
CA GLY A 189 -0.74 26.01 -1.55
C GLY A 189 0.75 26.02 -1.26
N VAL A 190 1.58 25.81 -2.26
CA VAL A 190 3.03 25.94 -2.16
C VAL A 190 3.49 26.71 -3.38
N VAL A 191 4.36 27.69 -3.15
CA VAL A 191 5.05 28.41 -4.22
C VAL A 191 6.44 27.82 -4.34
N ASP A 192 6.77 27.34 -5.54
CA ASP A 192 8.14 26.94 -5.84
C ASP A 192 9.00 28.20 -6.02
N ASN A 193 9.90 28.48 -5.06
CA ASN A 193 10.78 29.65 -5.05
C ASN A 193 11.64 29.78 -6.32
N GLY A 194 11.86 28.69 -7.08
CA GLY A 194 12.64 28.73 -8.32
C GLY A 194 11.82 29.02 -9.57
N THR A 195 10.52 28.67 -9.58
CA THR A 195 9.69 28.73 -10.79
C THR A 195 8.45 29.61 -10.67
N GLN A 196 8.19 30.16 -9.46
CA GLN A 196 6.95 30.86 -9.10
C GLN A 196 5.68 30.07 -9.42
N ARG A 197 5.77 28.75 -9.59
CA ARG A 197 4.61 27.90 -9.83
C ARG A 197 3.86 27.66 -8.53
N HIS A 198 2.54 27.76 -8.62
CA HIS A 198 1.62 27.41 -7.54
C HIS A 198 1.16 25.97 -7.72
N HIS A 199 1.33 25.14 -6.69
CA HIS A 199 0.74 23.81 -6.64
C HIS A 199 0.21 23.50 -5.24
N CYS A 200 -0.76 22.59 -5.15
CA CYS A 200 -1.34 22.18 -3.88
C CYS A 200 -0.66 20.89 -3.38
N GLU A 201 -0.15 20.88 -2.14
CA GLU A 201 0.46 19.72 -1.48
C GLU A 201 -0.34 19.30 -0.23
N PRO A 202 -0.49 18.00 0.08
CA PRO A 202 -1.15 17.56 1.31
C PRO A 202 -0.52 18.18 2.56
N SER A 203 -1.36 18.59 3.51
CA SER A 203 -0.90 19.14 4.79
C SER A 203 -0.07 18.11 5.55
N PRO A 204 1.04 18.50 6.21
CA PRO A 204 1.80 17.57 7.04
C PRO A 204 0.92 16.99 8.15
N ARG A 205 0.78 15.66 8.21
CA ARG A 205 0.08 15.00 9.31
C ARG A 205 0.86 15.11 10.64
N PRO A 206 0.17 15.03 11.79
CA PRO A 206 0.85 14.80 13.07
C PRO A 206 1.76 13.58 12.98
N LEU A 207 2.88 13.66 13.69
CA LEU A 207 3.80 12.53 13.85
C LEU A 207 3.19 11.68 14.95
N PRO A 208 3.25 10.34 14.83
CA PRO A 208 2.88 9.44 15.92
C PRO A 208 3.79 9.67 17.13
N ALA A 209 3.44 9.09 18.27
CA ALA A 209 4.36 9.02 19.40
C ALA A 209 5.55 8.10 19.05
N ASN A 210 6.67 8.28 19.74
CA ASN A 210 7.89 7.51 19.47
C ASN A 210 7.71 6.02 19.82
N ASP A 211 6.90 5.74 20.84
CA ASP A 211 6.49 4.45 21.36
C ASP A 211 5.23 3.89 20.70
N THR A 212 4.75 4.51 19.62
CA THR A 212 3.65 3.92 18.83
C THR A 212 4.12 2.61 18.21
N CYS A 213 3.36 1.53 18.43
CA CYS A 213 3.61 0.23 17.82
C CYS A 213 3.49 0.32 16.29
N VAL A 214 4.25 -0.51 15.57
CA VAL A 214 4.00 -0.69 14.14
C VAL A 214 2.84 -1.65 13.92
N PHE A 215 2.45 -1.85 12.66
CA PHE A 215 1.45 -2.84 12.30
C PHE A 215 2.00 -3.77 11.21
N ASN A 216 1.46 -4.99 11.19
CA ASN A 216 1.73 -5.96 10.14
C ASN A 216 1.15 -5.47 8.81
N ARG A 217 2.00 -5.33 7.80
CA ARG A 217 1.62 -4.83 6.47
C ARG A 217 1.18 -5.91 5.50
N GLY A 218 1.44 -7.17 5.83
CA GLY A 218 1.09 -8.33 5.00
C GLY A 218 -0.38 -8.72 5.10
N VAL A 219 -1.13 -8.13 6.04
CA VAL A 219 -2.59 -8.27 6.13
C VAL A 219 -3.19 -6.91 6.46
N LEU A 220 -3.93 -6.33 5.52
CA LEU A 220 -4.49 -4.99 5.65
C LEU A 220 -5.93 -4.95 5.12
N LEU A 221 -6.89 -4.59 5.97
CA LEU A 221 -8.26 -4.34 5.55
C LEU A 221 -8.43 -2.84 5.30
N LEU A 222 -8.84 -2.47 4.09
CA LEU A 222 -9.02 -1.09 3.67
C LEU A 222 -10.49 -0.75 3.49
N ASN A 223 -10.87 0.42 3.99
CA ASN A 223 -12.12 1.11 3.70
C ASN A 223 -11.87 2.11 2.58
N ARG A 224 -12.29 1.77 1.36
CA ARG A 224 -11.98 2.56 0.16
C ARG A 224 -12.45 4.00 0.28
N ASP A 225 -13.70 4.21 0.68
CA ASP A 225 -14.31 5.53 0.59
C ASP A 225 -13.68 6.50 1.59
N VAL A 226 -13.47 6.05 2.84
CA VAL A 226 -12.75 6.83 3.85
C VAL A 226 -11.28 7.04 3.44
N TRP A 227 -10.62 6.04 2.85
CA TRP A 227 -9.24 6.19 2.39
C TRP A 227 -9.09 7.28 1.32
N LEU A 228 -10.02 7.32 0.36
CA LEU A 228 -10.05 8.32 -0.70
C LEU A 228 -10.45 9.70 -0.17
N GLU A 229 -11.44 9.78 0.72
CA GLU A 229 -11.88 11.02 1.38
C GLU A 229 -10.75 11.64 2.20
N GLU A 230 -9.99 10.82 2.93
CA GLU A 230 -8.82 11.27 3.70
C GLU A 230 -7.55 11.45 2.85
N ARG A 231 -7.59 11.13 1.56
CA ARG A 231 -6.48 11.31 0.62
C ARG A 231 -5.18 10.65 1.09
N LEU A 232 -5.28 9.43 1.62
CA LEU A 232 -4.14 8.77 2.27
C LEU A 232 -3.00 8.44 1.32
N ALA A 233 -3.28 8.13 0.06
CA ALA A 233 -2.23 7.90 -0.93
C ALA A 233 -1.38 9.17 -1.13
N GLU A 234 -1.99 10.35 -1.16
CA GLU A 234 -1.24 11.60 -1.32
C GLU A 234 -0.42 11.96 -0.06
N HIS A 235 -0.90 11.59 1.13
CA HIS A 235 -0.08 11.73 2.34
C HIS A 235 1.15 10.82 2.32
N ILE A 236 1.00 9.58 1.83
CA ILE A 236 2.11 8.66 1.60
C ILE A 236 3.10 9.23 0.59
N GLU A 237 2.60 9.77 -0.52
CA GLU A 237 3.42 10.48 -1.51
C GLU A 237 4.17 11.65 -0.90
N ARG A 238 3.53 12.41 -0.01
CA ARG A 238 4.19 13.51 0.70
C ARG A 238 5.35 13.01 1.54
N HIS A 239 5.18 11.92 2.29
CA HIS A 239 6.27 11.32 3.06
C HIS A 239 7.44 10.89 2.17
N VAL A 240 7.16 10.34 0.99
CA VAL A 240 8.21 10.01 0.01
C VAL A 240 8.98 11.26 -0.40
N ILE A 241 8.28 12.32 -0.76
CA ILE A 241 8.88 13.62 -1.13
C ILE A 241 9.71 14.20 0.02
N ASP A 242 9.19 14.20 1.24
CA ASP A 242 9.88 14.71 2.42
C ASP A 242 11.20 13.96 2.64
N TYR A 243 11.20 12.63 2.52
CA TYR A 243 12.41 11.84 2.65
C TYR A 243 13.43 12.17 1.55
N VAL A 244 13.00 12.29 0.29
CA VAL A 244 13.86 12.66 -0.83
C VAL A 244 14.61 13.96 -0.51
N HIS A 245 13.90 14.96 0.01
CA HIS A 245 14.42 16.31 0.29
C HIS A 245 15.09 16.50 1.66
N SER A 246 14.85 15.63 2.64
CA SER A 246 15.28 15.81 4.04
C SER A 246 16.79 15.92 4.28
N ARG A 247 17.63 15.75 3.23
CA ARG A 247 19.12 15.72 3.27
C ARG A 247 19.73 14.67 4.22
N GLY A 248 18.95 14.06 5.11
CA GLY A 248 19.30 12.98 6.03
C GLY A 248 18.41 11.74 5.86
N ALA A 249 18.66 10.71 6.66
CA ALA A 249 17.89 9.47 6.65
C ALA A 249 16.63 9.59 7.52
N LEU A 250 15.66 10.40 7.07
CA LEU A 250 14.40 10.64 7.77
C LEU A 250 13.67 9.34 8.15
N PHE A 251 13.73 8.33 7.28
CA PHE A 251 13.32 6.95 7.49
C PHE A 251 14.54 6.01 7.47
N ARG A 252 14.89 5.44 8.63
CA ARG A 252 16.14 4.69 8.87
C ARG A 252 16.21 3.35 8.16
N SER A 253 15.05 2.76 7.84
CA SER A 253 14.96 1.46 7.17
C SER A 253 14.40 1.59 5.76
N GLY A 254 14.54 2.74 5.11
CA GLY A 254 14.03 2.97 3.76
C GLY A 254 12.61 3.54 3.75
N VAL A 255 12.25 4.11 2.60
CA VAL A 255 11.04 4.94 2.47
C VAL A 255 9.79 4.10 2.52
N SER A 256 9.76 2.90 1.93
CA SER A 256 8.56 2.05 1.87
C SER A 256 8.19 1.34 3.19
N GLN A 257 8.80 1.72 4.32
CA GLN A 257 8.50 1.21 5.66
C GLN A 257 7.69 2.26 6.45
N PRO A 258 6.97 1.89 7.54
CA PRO A 258 6.08 2.79 8.29
C PRO A 258 6.70 4.15 8.68
N PRO A 259 5.88 5.21 8.90
CA PRO A 259 4.44 5.18 9.13
C PRO A 259 3.66 5.77 7.95
N PHE A 260 3.06 4.91 7.14
CA PHE A 260 2.15 5.38 6.11
C PHE A 260 0.69 5.49 6.56
N LEU A 261 0.44 5.04 7.79
CA LEU A 261 -0.83 5.05 8.51
C LEU A 261 -0.55 5.30 10.00
#